data_AF-A0A7X1H4W0-F1
#
_entry.id   AF-A0A7X1H4W0-F1
#
_cell.length_a   1.000
_cell.length_b   1.000
_cell.length_c   1.000
_cell.angle_alpha   90.00
_cell.angle_beta   90.00
_cell.angle_gamma   90.00
#
_symmetry.space_group_name_H-M   'P 1'
#
loop_
_entity.id
_entity.type
_entity.pdbx_description
1 polymer ?
#
loop_
_entity_poly.entity_id
_entity_poly.type
_entity_poly.pdbx_seq_one_letter_code
_entity_poly.pdbx_strand_id
1 'polypeptide(L)'
;MQKKDKDKIINEVLKLKSGIIREKMDEIFRTQPDNYIAALEEIGFKYYDDDDPEEIEEKNAVAENQDQQDLIDFFEGDQDCSDVILETFFKVKDAKKPNFPLIRKYFKAANQNFKSLILYGLDHYPARIDLLSDLSYFHEFDNILSSLIDYFIRGCKNEMNLETFTDMAREFYFATLPDGYDALYALREIFEPGTDKREIIDHLIQEYEASENQSSPIAF
;
A
#
# COMPACT_ATOMS: atom_id res chain seq x y z
N MET A 1 -41.26 17.56 -39.69
CA MET A 1 -41.86 16.37 -39.05
C MET A 1 -41.09 15.08 -39.40
N GLN A 2 -39.75 15.11 -39.46
CA GLN A 2 -38.93 13.94 -39.89
C GLN A 2 -37.81 13.54 -38.91
N LYS A 3 -37.48 14.39 -37.93
CA LYS A 3 -36.40 14.14 -36.97
C LYS A 3 -36.87 13.38 -35.73
N LYS A 4 -37.99 13.81 -35.12
CA LYS A 4 -38.62 13.14 -33.97
C LYS A 4 -39.00 11.68 -34.21
N ASP A 5 -39.49 11.34 -35.40
CA ASP A 5 -39.87 9.96 -35.72
C ASP A 5 -38.66 9.05 -35.93
N LYS A 6 -37.57 9.57 -36.51
CA LYS A 6 -36.29 8.84 -36.62
C LYS A 6 -35.69 8.59 -35.24
N ASP A 7 -35.69 9.59 -34.36
CA ASP A 7 -35.15 9.47 -33.01
C ASP A 7 -35.96 8.46 -32.17
N LYS A 8 -37.28 8.38 -32.37
CA LYS A 8 -38.15 7.39 -31.73
C LYS A 8 -37.84 5.96 -32.21
N ILE A 9 -37.70 5.76 -33.52
CA ILE A 9 -37.36 4.45 -34.11
C ILE A 9 -35.97 3.99 -33.64
N ILE A 10 -34.98 4.90 -33.59
CA ILE A 10 -33.63 4.58 -33.09
C ILE A 10 -33.69 4.12 -31.63
N ASN A 11 -34.44 4.82 -30.78
CA ASN A 11 -34.60 4.44 -29.37
C ASN A 11 -35.30 3.10 -29.17
N GLU A 12 -36.32 2.79 -29.98
CA GLU A 12 -37.00 1.49 -29.94
C GLU A 12 -36.05 0.36 -30.37
N VAL A 13 -35.25 0.58 -31.43
CA VAL A 13 -34.23 -0.39 -31.88
C VAL A 13 -33.15 -0.62 -30.81
N LEU A 14 -32.70 0.44 -30.11
CA LEU A 14 -31.73 0.31 -29.03
C LEU A 14 -32.28 -0.48 -27.84
N LYS A 15 -33.55 -0.24 -27.45
CA LYS A 15 -34.22 -0.99 -26.39
C LYS A 15 -34.42 -2.46 -26.74
N LEU A 16 -34.77 -2.76 -27.99
CA LEU A 16 -34.89 -4.14 -28.45
C LEU A 16 -33.53 -4.85 -28.44
N LYS A 17 -32.47 -4.18 -28.90
CA LYS A 17 -31.11 -4.71 -28.85
C LYS A 17 -30.65 -4.99 -27.42
N SER A 18 -30.89 -4.07 -26.48
CA SER A 18 -30.51 -4.30 -25.08
C SER A 18 -31.31 -5.41 -24.41
N GLY A 19 -32.60 -5.54 -24.74
CA GLY A 19 -33.45 -6.66 -24.29
C GLY A 19 -32.92 -8.02 -24.76
N ILE A 20 -32.59 -8.13 -26.05
CA ILE A 20 -32.04 -9.37 -26.63
C ILE A 20 -30.68 -9.74 -26.00
N ILE A 21 -29.83 -8.75 -25.75
CA ILE A 21 -28.52 -8.99 -25.11
C ILE A 21 -28.73 -9.51 -23.68
N ARG A 22 -29.65 -8.91 -22.91
CA ARG A 22 -29.94 -9.34 -21.54
C ARG A 22 -30.49 -10.76 -21.47
N GLU A 23 -31.42 -11.11 -22.34
CA GLU A 23 -31.97 -12.47 -22.42
C GLU A 23 -30.88 -13.51 -22.73
N LYS A 24 -29.97 -13.19 -23.66
CA LYS A 24 -28.82 -14.05 -23.97
C LYS A 24 -27.86 -14.21 -22.80
N MET A 25 -27.58 -13.13 -22.06
CA MET A 25 -26.75 -13.22 -20.85
C MET A 25 -27.42 -14.14 -19.81
N ASP A 26 -28.71 -13.95 -19.54
CA ASP A 26 -29.45 -14.76 -18.57
C ASP A 26 -29.53 -16.24 -18.99
N GLU A 27 -29.51 -16.53 -20.29
CA GLU A 27 -29.45 -17.89 -20.83
C GLU A 27 -28.05 -18.52 -20.66
N ILE A 28 -26.99 -17.76 -20.95
CA ILE A 28 -25.59 -18.20 -20.77
C ILE A 28 -25.33 -18.56 -19.30
N PHE A 29 -25.73 -17.70 -18.35
CA PHE A 29 -25.55 -17.97 -16.92
C PHE A 29 -26.33 -19.20 -16.44
N ARG A 30 -27.47 -19.52 -17.06
CA ARG A 30 -28.29 -20.69 -16.70
C ARG A 30 -27.80 -22.00 -17.31
N THR A 31 -27.23 -21.94 -18.52
CA THR A 31 -26.92 -23.14 -19.32
C THR A 31 -25.43 -23.49 -19.30
N GLN A 32 -24.56 -22.53 -19.03
CA GLN A 32 -23.10 -22.69 -19.04
C GLN A 32 -22.45 -22.07 -17.78
N PRO A 33 -22.86 -22.46 -16.56
CA PRO A 33 -22.36 -21.86 -15.32
C PRO A 33 -20.84 -22.03 -15.12
N ASP A 34 -20.23 -23.06 -15.70
CA ASP A 34 -18.78 -23.32 -15.59
C ASP A 34 -17.97 -22.74 -16.77
N ASN A 35 -18.63 -22.11 -17.76
CA ASN A 35 -18.01 -21.58 -18.98
C ASN A 35 -18.62 -20.24 -19.43
N TYR A 36 -19.30 -19.54 -18.53
CA TYR A 36 -20.06 -18.33 -18.87
C TYR A 36 -19.15 -17.22 -19.39
N ILE A 37 -17.90 -17.16 -18.94
CA ILE A 37 -16.89 -16.18 -19.37
C ILE A 37 -16.68 -16.24 -20.89
N ALA A 38 -16.27 -17.41 -21.40
CA ALA A 38 -16.04 -17.60 -22.84
C ALA A 38 -17.33 -17.36 -23.65
N ALA A 39 -18.47 -17.82 -23.15
CA ALA A 39 -19.75 -17.63 -23.81
C ALA A 39 -20.22 -16.16 -23.85
N LEU A 40 -19.89 -15.36 -22.82
CA LEU A 40 -20.14 -13.91 -22.80
C LEU A 40 -19.20 -13.17 -23.77
N GLU A 41 -17.95 -13.61 -23.89
CA GLU A 41 -16.99 -13.05 -24.85
C GLU A 41 -17.42 -13.26 -26.31
N GLU A 42 -17.99 -14.43 -26.63
CA GLU A 42 -18.52 -14.72 -27.98
C GLU A 42 -19.65 -13.77 -28.41
N ILE A 43 -20.43 -13.23 -27.46
CA ILE A 43 -21.50 -12.26 -27.75
C ILE A 43 -21.03 -10.80 -27.63
N GLY A 44 -19.72 -10.57 -27.47
CA GLY A 44 -19.08 -9.26 -27.54
C GLY A 44 -18.87 -8.56 -26.20
N PHE A 45 -19.05 -9.24 -25.07
CA PHE A 45 -18.53 -8.76 -23.80
C PHE A 45 -17.02 -9.02 -23.74
N LYS A 46 -16.33 -8.32 -22.85
CA LYS A 46 -14.95 -8.61 -22.52
C LYS A 46 -14.91 -8.92 -21.04
N TYR A 47 -14.45 -10.11 -20.69
CA TYR A 47 -14.23 -10.44 -19.31
C TYR A 47 -12.95 -9.77 -18.83
N TYR A 48 -13.02 -9.16 -17.66
CA TYR A 48 -11.86 -8.67 -16.93
C TYR A 48 -11.84 -9.54 -15.67
N ASP A 49 -10.79 -10.34 -15.50
CA ASP A 49 -10.57 -10.97 -14.21
C ASP A 49 -10.34 -9.86 -13.19
N ASP A 50 -11.00 -9.95 -12.04
CA ASP A 50 -10.70 -9.12 -10.87
C ASP A 50 -9.36 -9.55 -10.21
N ASP A 51 -8.52 -10.33 -10.90
CA ASP A 51 -7.19 -10.68 -10.44
C ASP A 51 -6.37 -9.40 -10.27
N ASP A 52 -5.97 -9.14 -9.02
CA ASP A 52 -5.10 -8.03 -8.67
C ASP A 52 -3.81 -8.13 -9.51
N PRO A 53 -3.54 -7.16 -10.41
CA PRO A 53 -2.32 -7.17 -11.22
C PRO A 53 -1.06 -7.31 -10.35
N GLU A 54 -1.07 -6.79 -9.13
CA GLU A 54 0.04 -6.93 -8.20
C GLU A 54 0.24 -8.38 -7.72
N GLU A 55 -0.84 -9.11 -7.46
CA GLU A 55 -0.79 -10.51 -7.03
C GLU A 55 -0.23 -11.39 -8.16
N ILE A 56 -0.60 -11.12 -9.41
CA ILE A 56 -0.03 -11.78 -10.58
C ILE A 56 1.48 -11.49 -10.69
N GLU A 57 1.89 -10.22 -10.54
CA GLU A 57 3.30 -9.83 -10.56
C GLU A 57 4.10 -10.55 -9.47
N GLU A 58 3.61 -10.57 -8.23
CA GLU A 58 4.26 -11.20 -7.07
C GLU A 58 4.41 -12.70 -7.24
N LYS A 59 3.36 -13.38 -7.74
CA LYS A 59 3.37 -14.82 -7.99
C LYS A 59 4.38 -15.22 -9.06
N ASN A 60 4.57 -14.36 -10.06
CA ASN A 60 5.52 -14.59 -11.14
C ASN A 60 6.93 -14.07 -10.83
N ALA A 61 7.11 -13.33 -9.73
CA ALA A 61 8.38 -12.76 -9.34
C ALA A 61 9.37 -13.85 -8.91
N VAL A 62 10.49 -13.93 -9.63
CA VAL A 62 11.62 -14.81 -9.34
C VAL A 62 12.90 -13.99 -9.22
N ALA A 63 13.90 -14.53 -8.52
CA ALA A 63 15.21 -13.89 -8.47
C ALA A 63 15.84 -13.82 -9.85
N GLU A 64 16.37 -12.64 -10.20
CA GLU A 64 17.04 -12.38 -11.48
C GLU A 64 18.57 -12.36 -11.35
N ASN A 65 19.08 -12.32 -10.11
CA ASN A 65 20.51 -12.26 -9.80
C ASN A 65 20.80 -12.81 -8.39
N GLN A 66 22.09 -12.95 -8.07
CA GLN A 66 22.53 -13.54 -6.81
C GLN A 66 22.09 -12.72 -5.59
N ASP A 67 22.14 -11.38 -5.65
CA ASP A 67 21.73 -10.53 -4.53
C ASP A 67 20.25 -10.78 -4.16
N GLN A 68 19.38 -10.93 -5.17
CA GLN A 68 17.97 -11.26 -4.98
C GLN A 68 17.78 -12.68 -4.44
N GLN A 69 18.60 -13.64 -4.87
CA GLN A 69 18.56 -15.00 -4.35
C GLN A 69 19.01 -15.05 -2.88
N ASP A 70 20.08 -14.36 -2.52
CA ASP A 70 20.57 -14.30 -1.14
C ASP A 70 19.51 -13.71 -0.20
N LEU A 71 18.76 -12.69 -0.64
CA LEU A 71 17.61 -12.17 0.12
C LEU A 71 16.50 -13.20 0.29
N ILE A 72 16.16 -13.96 -0.76
CA ILE A 72 15.16 -15.03 -0.67
C ILE A 72 15.62 -16.09 0.33
N ASP A 73 16.86 -16.56 0.23
CA ASP A 73 17.41 -17.58 1.13
C ASP A 73 17.31 -17.10 2.59
N PHE A 74 17.61 -15.82 2.86
CA PHE A 74 17.37 -15.23 4.18
C PHE A 74 15.89 -15.18 4.57
N PHE A 75 14.99 -14.73 3.68
CA PHE A 75 13.56 -14.65 3.98
C PHE A 75 12.92 -16.03 4.22
N GLU A 76 13.45 -17.07 3.58
CA GLU A 76 13.03 -18.47 3.73
C GLU A 76 13.70 -19.17 4.93
N GLY A 77 14.69 -18.52 5.57
CA GLY A 77 15.33 -18.99 6.80
C GLY A 77 16.57 -19.87 6.59
N ASP A 78 17.11 -19.88 5.36
CA ASP A 78 18.33 -20.61 5.00
C ASP A 78 19.61 -19.81 5.29
N GLN A 79 19.47 -18.55 5.71
CA GLN A 79 20.57 -17.67 6.11
C GLN A 79 20.23 -16.86 7.37
N ASP A 80 21.27 -16.50 8.14
CA ASP A 80 21.13 -15.66 9.32
C ASP A 80 21.13 -14.16 8.97
N CYS A 81 20.47 -13.35 9.80
CA CYS A 81 20.48 -11.89 9.66
C CYS A 81 21.90 -11.34 9.89
N SER A 82 22.36 -10.45 9.00
CA SER A 82 23.70 -9.84 9.09
C SER A 82 23.77 -8.51 8.33
N ASP A 83 24.84 -7.75 8.55
CA ASP A 83 25.12 -6.50 7.82
C ASP A 83 25.20 -6.74 6.30
N VAL A 84 25.71 -7.89 5.87
CA VAL A 84 25.80 -8.25 4.45
C VAL A 84 24.39 -8.38 3.85
N ILE A 85 23.48 -9.07 4.53
CA ILE A 85 22.08 -9.20 4.06
C ILE A 85 21.38 -7.84 4.05
N LEU A 86 21.63 -7.01 5.06
CA LEU A 86 21.07 -5.66 5.12
C LEU A 86 21.57 -4.77 3.97
N GLU A 87 22.87 -4.79 3.67
CA GLU A 87 23.44 -4.08 2.53
C GLU A 87 22.89 -4.61 1.20
N THR A 88 22.75 -5.92 1.05
CA THR A 88 22.13 -6.56 -0.11
C THR A 88 20.68 -6.10 -0.29
N PHE A 89 19.93 -5.98 0.81
CA PHE A 89 18.55 -5.49 0.78
C PHE A 89 18.46 -4.06 0.21
N PHE A 90 19.31 -3.16 0.70
CA PHE A 90 19.37 -1.79 0.17
C PHE A 90 19.78 -1.76 -1.29
N LYS A 91 20.79 -2.55 -1.67
CA LYS A 91 21.27 -2.65 -3.05
C LYS A 91 20.16 -3.11 -4.00
N VAL A 92 19.34 -4.08 -3.60
CA VAL A 92 18.22 -4.57 -4.40
C VAL A 92 17.10 -3.52 -4.51
N LYS A 93 16.76 -2.82 -3.42
CA LYS A 93 15.77 -1.74 -3.43
C LYS A 93 16.19 -0.53 -4.25
N ASP A 94 17.47 -0.16 -4.19
CA ASP A 94 18.03 1.02 -4.85
C ASP A 94 18.53 0.74 -6.29
N ALA A 95 18.33 -0.48 -6.78
CA ALA A 95 18.68 -0.84 -8.14
C ALA A 95 17.95 0.06 -9.17
N LYS A 96 18.54 0.27 -10.35
CA LYS A 96 17.91 1.07 -11.41
C LYS A 96 16.52 0.53 -11.83
N LYS A 97 16.34 -0.79 -11.70
CA LYS A 97 15.09 -1.51 -11.95
C LYS A 97 14.90 -2.52 -10.81
N PRO A 98 14.37 -2.09 -9.66
CA PRO A 98 14.14 -2.99 -8.53
C PRO A 98 13.07 -4.02 -8.90
N ASN A 99 13.25 -5.26 -8.47
CA ASN A 99 12.22 -6.29 -8.58
C ASN A 99 11.29 -6.17 -7.36
N PHE A 100 10.52 -5.07 -7.30
CA PHE A 100 9.61 -4.82 -6.18
C PHE A 100 8.61 -5.96 -5.93
N PRO A 101 8.02 -6.61 -6.95
CA PRO A 101 7.14 -7.76 -6.74
C PRO A 101 7.79 -8.89 -5.93
N LEU A 102 9.11 -9.11 -6.08
CA LEU A 102 9.84 -10.13 -5.35
C LEU A 102 9.92 -9.85 -3.85
N ILE A 103 9.98 -8.57 -3.45
CA ILE A 103 10.02 -8.16 -2.05
C ILE A 103 8.61 -8.00 -1.49
N ARG A 104 7.69 -7.42 -2.27
CA ARG A 104 6.28 -7.15 -1.89
C ARG A 104 5.55 -8.40 -1.40
N LYS A 105 5.81 -9.57 -2.01
CA LYS A 105 5.24 -10.85 -1.55
C LYS A 105 5.59 -11.18 -0.09
N TYR A 106 6.77 -10.78 0.40
CA TYR A 106 7.19 -11.03 1.79
C TYR A 106 6.58 -10.04 2.79
N PHE A 107 6.25 -8.82 2.36
CA PHE A 107 5.41 -7.91 3.13
C PHE A 107 4.01 -8.49 3.30
N LYS A 108 3.33 -8.82 2.20
CA LYS A 108 1.96 -9.36 2.21
C LYS A 108 1.84 -10.69 2.96
N ALA A 109 2.92 -11.48 2.98
CA ALA A 109 2.98 -12.73 3.75
C ALA A 109 3.32 -12.54 5.24
N ALA A 110 3.47 -11.30 5.74
CA ALA A 110 3.89 -11.01 7.11
C ALA A 110 5.14 -11.80 7.54
N ASN A 111 6.12 -11.92 6.63
CA ASN A 111 7.28 -12.77 6.84
C ASN A 111 8.14 -12.26 8.01
N GLN A 112 8.37 -13.12 9.01
CA GLN A 112 9.06 -12.73 10.24
C GLN A 112 10.58 -12.54 10.06
N ASN A 113 11.21 -13.25 9.12
CA ASN A 113 12.62 -13.02 8.78
C ASN A 113 12.77 -11.65 8.12
N PHE A 114 11.87 -11.31 7.19
CA PHE A 114 11.83 -10.00 6.56
C PHE A 114 11.62 -8.86 7.57
N LYS A 115 10.66 -9.02 8.49
CA LYS A 115 10.49 -8.11 9.63
C LYS A 115 11.78 -7.96 10.43
N SER A 116 12.45 -9.08 10.76
CA SER A 116 13.68 -9.06 11.54
C SER A 116 14.79 -8.25 10.86
N LEU A 117 14.86 -8.27 9.52
CA LEU A 117 15.81 -7.46 8.75
C LEU A 117 15.50 -5.96 8.81
N ILE A 118 14.23 -5.58 8.72
CA ILE A 118 13.80 -4.18 8.89
C ILE A 118 14.20 -3.69 10.29
N LEU A 119 13.87 -4.46 11.33
CA LEU A 119 14.19 -4.11 12.72
C LEU A 119 15.70 -4.03 12.94
N TYR A 120 16.46 -4.99 12.41
CA TYR A 120 17.92 -4.99 12.44
C TYR A 120 18.48 -3.72 11.78
N GLY A 121 17.93 -3.32 10.63
CA GLY A 121 18.31 -2.09 9.95
C GLY A 121 18.03 -0.84 10.79
N LEU A 122 16.87 -0.76 11.43
CA LEU A 122 16.49 0.37 12.30
C LEU A 122 17.29 0.39 13.61
N ASP A 123 17.80 -0.75 14.07
CA ASP A 123 18.71 -0.79 15.20
C ASP A 123 20.06 -0.15 14.90
N HIS A 124 20.53 -0.24 13.65
CA HIS A 124 21.77 0.36 13.16
C HIS A 124 21.59 1.80 12.65
N TYR A 125 20.45 2.08 12.02
CA TYR A 125 20.13 3.34 11.37
C TYR A 125 18.75 3.86 11.81
N PRO A 126 18.60 4.36 13.05
CA PRO A 126 17.29 4.61 13.64
C PRO A 126 16.44 5.66 12.94
N ALA A 127 17.08 6.63 12.27
CA ALA A 127 16.42 7.72 11.58
C ALA A 127 16.24 7.47 10.06
N ARG A 128 16.46 6.22 9.59
CA ARG A 128 16.38 5.92 8.16
C ARG A 128 14.93 5.79 7.71
N ILE A 129 14.41 6.86 7.11
CA ILE A 129 12.97 7.00 6.84
C ILE A 129 12.38 5.88 5.99
N ASP A 130 13.06 5.42 4.95
CA ASP A 130 12.60 4.33 4.09
C ASP A 130 12.49 2.98 4.81
N LEU A 131 13.26 2.74 5.89
CA LEU A 131 13.05 1.58 6.76
C LEU A 131 11.85 1.76 7.70
N LEU A 132 11.59 2.99 8.15
CA LEU A 132 10.37 3.30 8.91
C LEU A 132 9.12 3.18 8.02
N SER A 133 9.23 3.57 6.74
CA SER A 133 8.21 3.33 5.72
C SER A 133 7.99 1.85 5.48
N ASP A 134 9.05 1.06 5.36
CA ASP A 134 8.94 -0.39 5.26
C ASP A 134 8.24 -0.96 6.50
N LEU A 135 8.59 -0.51 7.72
CA LEU A 135 7.94 -0.98 8.94
C LEU A 135 6.45 -0.61 8.99
N SER A 136 6.10 0.59 8.51
CA SER A 136 4.71 1.06 8.39
C SER A 136 3.91 0.19 7.41
N TYR A 137 4.47 -0.07 6.24
CA TYR A 137 3.81 -0.92 5.25
C TYR A 137 3.69 -2.37 5.74
N PHE A 138 4.69 -2.88 6.46
CA PHE A 138 4.61 -4.20 7.09
C PHE A 138 3.49 -4.26 8.14
N HIS A 139 3.24 -3.16 8.86
CA HIS A 139 2.19 -3.08 9.86
C HIS A 139 0.78 -3.30 9.28
N GLU A 140 0.56 -2.97 8.00
CA GLU A 140 -0.71 -3.23 7.32
C GLU A 140 -1.04 -4.73 7.22
N PHE A 141 -0.03 -5.60 7.28
CA PHE A 141 -0.18 -7.06 7.14
C PHE A 141 0.02 -7.83 8.46
N ASP A 142 0.76 -7.27 9.41
CA ASP A 142 0.97 -7.81 10.75
C ASP A 142 0.76 -6.69 11.79
N ASN A 143 -0.09 -6.90 12.79
CA ASN A 143 -0.28 -5.87 13.81
C ASN A 143 0.95 -5.79 14.73
N ILE A 144 1.79 -4.80 14.47
CA ILE A 144 3.05 -4.54 15.18
C ILE A 144 3.09 -3.13 15.77
N LEU A 145 1.93 -2.56 16.09
CA LEU A 145 1.77 -1.16 16.51
C LEU A 145 2.77 -0.76 17.61
N SER A 146 2.98 -1.60 18.62
CA SER A 146 3.95 -1.30 19.70
C SER A 146 5.37 -1.13 19.16
N SER A 147 5.82 -2.03 18.29
CA SER A 147 7.15 -1.92 17.66
C SER A 147 7.22 -0.71 16.74
N LEU A 148 6.17 -0.47 15.96
CA LEU A 148 6.07 0.69 15.07
C LEU A 148 6.26 2.00 15.85
N ILE A 149 5.52 2.17 16.96
CA ILE A 149 5.62 3.31 17.86
C ILE A 149 7.04 3.48 18.40
N ASP A 150 7.63 2.41 18.93
CA ASP A 150 8.97 2.45 19.54
C ASP A 150 10.03 2.90 18.53
N TYR A 151 10.00 2.35 17.31
CA TYR A 151 10.96 2.67 16.27
C TYR A 151 10.77 4.08 15.69
N PHE A 152 9.53 4.53 15.46
CA PHE A 152 9.29 5.91 15.04
C PHE A 152 9.72 6.93 16.09
N ILE A 153 9.39 6.71 17.36
CA ILE A 153 9.84 7.59 18.46
C ILE A 153 11.38 7.63 18.49
N ARG A 154 12.04 6.47 18.36
CA ARG A 154 13.50 6.39 18.32
C ARG A 154 14.06 7.15 17.11
N GLY A 155 13.48 6.98 15.92
CA GLY A 155 13.88 7.71 14.72
C GLY A 155 13.73 9.22 14.89
N CYS A 156 12.55 9.68 15.32
CA CYS A 156 12.27 11.09 15.56
C CYS A 156 13.24 11.72 16.57
N LYS A 157 13.66 10.97 17.60
CA LYS A 157 14.66 11.43 18.57
C LYS A 157 16.05 11.58 17.94
N ASN A 158 16.45 10.69 17.05
CA ASN A 158 17.79 10.64 16.47
C ASN A 158 17.95 11.51 15.20
N GLU A 159 16.87 11.86 14.52
CA GLU A 159 16.94 12.68 13.30
C GLU A 159 17.35 14.12 13.63
N MET A 160 18.37 14.65 12.98
CA MET A 160 18.89 16.00 13.21
C MET A 160 18.45 16.98 12.11
N ASN A 161 18.15 16.48 10.92
CA ASN A 161 17.60 17.26 9.83
C ASN A 161 16.11 17.51 10.08
N LEU A 162 15.72 18.78 10.18
CA LEU A 162 14.35 19.17 10.49
C LEU A 162 13.35 18.87 9.36
N GLU A 163 13.79 18.86 8.11
CA GLU A 163 12.96 18.48 6.96
C GLU A 163 12.65 16.98 7.02
N THR A 164 13.67 16.14 7.18
CA THR A 164 13.50 14.69 7.35
C THR A 164 12.69 14.35 8.60
N PHE A 165 12.90 15.08 9.70
CA PHE A 165 12.09 14.95 10.91
C PHE A 165 10.61 15.26 10.65
N THR A 166 10.33 16.30 9.85
CA THR A 166 8.96 16.68 9.49
C THR A 166 8.29 15.54 8.73
N ASP A 167 8.95 14.99 7.72
CA ASP A 167 8.42 13.87 6.94
C ASP A 167 8.18 12.64 7.81
N MET A 168 9.13 12.31 8.70
CA MET A 168 9.01 11.20 9.63
C MET A 168 7.85 11.37 10.62
N ALA A 169 7.63 12.57 11.15
CA ALA A 169 6.52 12.85 12.05
C ALA A 169 5.16 12.72 11.35
N ARG A 170 5.07 13.15 10.09
CA ARG A 170 3.87 12.97 9.25
C ARG A 170 3.61 11.50 8.96
N GLU A 171 4.65 10.76 8.60
CA GLU A 171 4.54 9.34 8.33
C GLU A 171 4.10 8.57 9.57
N PHE A 172 4.68 8.87 10.73
CA PHE A 172 4.27 8.26 12.00
C PHE A 172 2.78 8.49 12.29
N TYR A 173 2.29 9.71 12.05
CA TYR A 173 0.88 10.05 12.16
C TYR A 173 0.01 9.18 11.24
N PHE A 174 0.29 9.16 9.94
CA PHE A 174 -0.54 8.39 9.00
C PHE A 174 -0.43 6.88 9.20
N ALA A 175 0.74 6.37 9.59
CA ALA A 175 0.97 4.94 9.81
C ALA A 175 0.23 4.39 11.03
N THR A 176 -0.14 5.25 11.99
CA THR A 176 -0.79 4.82 13.25
C THR A 176 -2.20 5.37 13.44
N LEU A 177 -2.64 6.25 12.54
CA LEU A 177 -4.00 6.76 12.47
C LEU A 177 -5.06 5.64 12.36
N PRO A 178 -4.88 4.58 11.53
CA PRO A 178 -5.86 3.48 11.44
C PRO A 178 -6.07 2.75 12.78
N ASP A 179 -5.04 2.71 13.62
CA ASP A 179 -5.09 2.10 14.96
C ASP A 179 -5.62 3.07 16.04
N GLY A 180 -5.89 4.33 15.68
CA GLY A 180 -6.36 5.36 16.58
C GLY A 180 -5.29 5.85 17.58
N TYR A 181 -4.01 5.67 17.25
CA TYR A 181 -2.91 6.18 18.08
C TYR A 181 -2.58 7.62 17.68
N ASP A 182 -2.50 8.49 18.69
CA ASP A 182 -2.25 9.91 18.48
C ASP A 182 -0.75 10.22 18.46
N ALA A 183 -0.10 9.93 17.34
CA ALA A 183 1.35 10.02 17.19
C ALA A 183 1.90 11.42 17.42
N LEU A 184 1.25 12.47 16.89
CA LEU A 184 1.76 13.83 17.01
C LEU A 184 1.66 14.33 18.44
N TYR A 185 0.57 14.05 19.16
CA TYR A 185 0.48 14.38 20.57
C TYR A 185 1.45 13.55 21.43
N ALA A 186 1.71 12.29 21.08
CA ALA A 186 2.74 11.50 21.76
C ALA A 186 4.16 12.08 21.55
N LEU A 187 4.50 12.48 20.32
CA LEU A 187 5.76 13.18 20.03
C LEU A 187 5.81 14.52 20.77
N ARG A 188 4.69 15.24 20.84
CA ARG A 188 4.55 16.49 21.57
C ARG A 188 4.98 16.31 23.02
N GLU A 189 4.49 15.31 23.74
CA GLU A 189 4.88 15.05 25.14
C GLU A 189 6.37 14.70 25.31
N ILE A 190 7.02 14.20 24.25
CA ILE A 190 8.43 13.81 24.26
C ILE A 190 9.38 15.00 24.05
N PHE A 191 9.02 15.95 23.18
CA PHE A 191 9.88 17.08 22.84
C PHE A 191 9.53 18.33 23.66
N GLU A 192 10.55 18.90 24.31
CA GLU A 192 10.39 20.05 25.18
C GLU A 192 9.86 21.29 24.42
N PRO A 193 8.98 22.09 25.06
CA PRO A 193 8.55 23.39 24.55
C PRO A 193 9.72 24.29 24.13
N GLY A 194 9.60 24.94 22.97
CA GLY A 194 10.59 25.88 22.44
C GLY A 194 11.76 25.25 21.67
N THR A 195 11.71 23.94 21.41
CA THR A 195 12.63 23.29 20.46
C THR A 195 12.06 23.34 19.04
N ASP A 196 12.92 23.40 18.02
CA ASP A 196 12.49 23.42 16.61
C ASP A 196 11.59 22.22 16.26
N LYS A 197 11.93 21.03 16.78
CA LYS A 197 11.10 19.82 16.62
C LYS A 197 9.72 19.97 17.25
N ARG A 198 9.62 20.60 18.41
CA ARG A 198 8.35 20.85 19.08
C ARG A 198 7.51 21.87 18.31
N GLU A 199 8.12 22.92 17.76
CA GLU A 199 7.41 23.86 16.89
C GLU A 199 6.85 23.19 15.63
N ILE A 200 7.63 22.30 15.01
CA ILE A 200 7.17 21.49 13.86
C ILE A 200 5.97 20.62 14.27
N ILE A 201 6.04 19.90 15.39
CA ILE A 201 4.93 19.07 15.87
C ILE A 201 3.68 19.92 16.13
N ASP A 202 3.83 21.04 16.83
CA ASP A 202 2.71 21.95 17.12
C ASP A 202 2.09 22.50 15.81
N HIS A 203 2.89 22.77 14.78
CA HIS A 203 2.43 23.16 13.45
C HIS A 203 1.67 22.03 12.73
N LEU A 204 2.19 20.80 12.74
CA LEU A 204 1.54 19.65 12.12
C LEU A 204 0.18 19.34 12.76
N ILE A 205 0.08 19.42 14.09
CA ILE A 205 -1.19 19.25 14.81
C ILE A 205 -2.22 20.29 14.32
N GLN A 206 -1.82 21.56 14.25
CA GLN A 206 -2.71 22.62 13.75
C GLN A 206 -3.14 22.40 12.29
N GLU A 207 -2.21 21.96 11.44
CA GLU A 207 -2.48 21.65 10.03
C GLU A 207 -3.58 20.58 9.90
N TYR A 208 -3.44 19.47 10.63
CA TYR A 208 -4.37 18.35 10.52
C TYR A 208 -5.71 18.60 11.21
N GLU A 209 -5.74 19.23 12.39
CA GLU A 209 -6.99 19.62 13.04
C GLU A 209 -7.79 20.62 12.21
N ALA A 210 -7.13 21.55 11.50
CA ALA A 210 -7.80 22.49 10.61
C ALA A 210 -8.42 21.78 9.39
N SER A 211 -7.77 20.71 8.90
CA SER A 211 -8.25 19.92 7.76
C SER A 211 -9.48 19.06 8.11
N GLU A 212 -9.52 18.48 9.31
CA GLU A 212 -10.64 17.67 9.78
C GLU A 212 -11.90 18.51 9.99
N ASN A 213 -11.74 19.72 10.53
CA ASN A 213 -12.84 20.67 10.75
C ASN A 213 -13.46 21.21 9.45
N GLN A 214 -12.75 21.14 8.32
CA GLN A 214 -13.29 21.50 7.00
C GLN A 214 -14.04 20.33 6.32
N SER A 215 -13.91 19.11 6.84
CA SER A 215 -14.29 17.87 6.15
C SER A 215 -15.59 17.21 6.64
N SER A 216 -16.42 17.86 7.47
CA SER A 216 -17.76 17.32 7.83
C SER A 216 -18.81 18.37 8.25
N PRO A 217 -20.08 18.30 7.78
CA PRO A 217 -20.58 17.72 6.54
C PRO A 217 -21.44 18.68 5.69
N ILE A 218 -21.49 18.41 4.38
CA ILE A 218 -22.61 18.82 3.53
C ILE A 218 -23.87 18.12 4.08
N ALA A 219 -24.80 18.91 4.59
CA ALA A 219 -26.11 18.44 5.00
C ALA A 219 -26.87 17.92 3.77
N PHE A 220 -27.30 16.67 3.81
CA PHE A 220 -28.33 16.13 2.92
C PHE A 220 -29.72 16.61 3.33
#